data_AF-A0A1V9ZI42-F1
#
_entry.id   AF-A0A1V9ZI42-F1
#
_cell.length_a   1.000
_cell.length_b   1.000
_cell.length_c   1.000
_cell.angle_alpha   90.00
_cell.angle_beta   90.00
_cell.angle_gamma   90.00
#
_symmetry.space_group_name_H-M   'P 1'
#
loop_
_entity.id
_entity.type
_entity.pdbx_description
1 polymer ?
#
loop_
_entity_poly.entity_id
_entity_poly.type
_entity_poly.pdbx_seq_one_letter_code
_entity_poly.pdbx_strand_id
1 'polypeptide(L)'
;MYKALTDEDAPLPEDISVDTTLKDKVPAALFAVNVGVVLYFAVAWGLPNINTFEFTNHKSDEKRSQGVSLLVVTALVGLVGAVLSALWLRVLQLYAARIISITLQLTVVALLVASVSGFFEAGLAGQAIGLGNLFLAVSLALYYYSVRHRIPFAAANLAAATKIIHRFPQVVVAAYAVIAAQVAWTLLWTVALVGFFAKTYESSGIPGSVQSSSTVNVCVFFLLLSLLWGLQVLRNIVHCTTAGTVGEWWFSPHPEGAVKRALQRSLSTSFGSICFGSLVVAALASMRFVLLTAKRRKSRSS
;
A
#
# COMPACT_ATOMS: atom_id res chain seq x y z
N MET A 1 -19.16 -42.22 3.15
CA MET A 1 -19.47 -41.23 2.10
C MET A 1 -18.23 -40.98 1.23
N TYR A 2 -17.66 -42.05 0.67
CA TYR A 2 -16.36 -42.04 -0.04
C TYR A 2 -16.38 -42.99 -1.26
N LYS A 3 -17.58 -43.32 -1.76
CA LYS A 3 -17.77 -44.37 -2.77
C LYS A 3 -18.88 -44.00 -3.77
N ALA A 4 -18.85 -42.75 -4.25
CA ALA A 4 -19.80 -42.22 -5.23
C ALA A 4 -19.15 -41.24 -6.23
N LEU A 5 -17.85 -41.40 -6.53
CA LEU A 5 -17.09 -40.53 -7.44
C LEU A 5 -16.44 -41.31 -8.60
N THR A 6 -16.97 -42.47 -8.97
CA THR A 6 -16.40 -43.31 -10.04
C THR A 6 -17.25 -43.38 -11.31
N ASP A 7 -18.18 -42.46 -11.52
CA ASP A 7 -18.91 -42.35 -12.78
C ASP A 7 -19.05 -40.87 -13.15
N GLU A 8 -18.02 -40.30 -13.79
CA GLU A 8 -18.13 -39.10 -14.62
C GLU A 8 -16.84 -38.90 -15.47
N ASP A 9 -16.51 -39.89 -16.31
CA ASP A 9 -15.55 -39.71 -17.42
C ASP A 9 -16.27 -39.04 -18.62
N ALA A 10 -16.85 -37.86 -18.39
CA ALA A 10 -17.23 -36.97 -19.48
C ALA A 10 -16.01 -36.12 -19.84
N PRO A 11 -15.54 -36.11 -21.12
CA PRO A 11 -14.47 -35.22 -21.51
C PRO A 11 -14.93 -33.78 -21.29
N LEU A 12 -14.24 -33.06 -20.39
CA LEU A 12 -14.44 -31.63 -20.18
C LEU A 12 -14.32 -30.92 -21.54
N PRO A 13 -15.22 -29.98 -21.88
CA PRO A 13 -15.15 -29.26 -23.14
C PRO A 13 -13.78 -28.59 -23.26
N GLU A 14 -13.13 -28.78 -24.41
CA GLU A 14 -11.82 -28.18 -24.75
C GLU A 14 -11.78 -26.72 -24.29
N ASP A 15 -10.88 -26.46 -23.34
CA ASP A 15 -10.60 -25.16 -22.82
C ASP A 15 -10.29 -24.25 -24.01
N ILE A 16 -11.15 -23.25 -24.26
CA ILE A 16 -10.82 -22.13 -25.13
C ILE A 16 -9.61 -21.47 -24.47
N SER A 17 -8.40 -21.85 -24.89
CA SER A 17 -7.15 -21.28 -24.42
C SER A 17 -7.05 -19.87 -25.00
N VAL A 18 -7.81 -18.94 -24.40
CA VAL A 18 -7.61 -17.52 -24.65
C VAL A 18 -6.17 -17.25 -24.27
N ASP A 19 -5.36 -16.83 -25.26
CA ASP A 19 -3.94 -16.51 -25.10
C ASP A 19 -3.78 -15.28 -24.19
N THR A 20 -3.97 -15.51 -22.90
CA THR A 20 -3.88 -14.54 -21.80
C THR A 20 -2.44 -14.09 -21.61
N THR A 21 -1.48 -14.88 -22.07
CA THR A 21 -0.05 -14.60 -22.06
C THR A 21 0.36 -13.36 -22.85
N LEU A 22 -0.35 -13.00 -23.92
CA LEU A 22 -0.09 -11.74 -24.64
C LEU A 22 -0.67 -10.53 -23.90
N LYS A 23 -1.83 -10.70 -23.26
CA LYS A 23 -2.57 -9.66 -22.54
C LYS A 23 -1.83 -9.20 -21.27
N ASP A 24 -1.14 -10.11 -20.59
CA ASP A 24 -0.36 -9.81 -19.38
C ASP A 24 0.96 -9.06 -19.66
N LYS A 25 1.48 -9.10 -20.89
CA LYS A 25 2.75 -8.42 -21.23
C LYS A 25 2.62 -6.91 -21.26
N VAL A 26 1.48 -6.37 -21.70
CA VAL A 26 1.31 -4.91 -21.87
C VAL A 26 1.34 -4.16 -20.53
N PRO A 27 0.55 -4.54 -19.49
CA PRO A 27 0.61 -3.86 -18.21
C PRO A 27 1.94 -4.04 -17.48
N ALA A 28 2.58 -5.20 -17.64
CA ALA A 28 3.91 -5.47 -17.11
C ALA A 28 4.96 -4.56 -17.75
N ALA A 29 4.93 -4.40 -19.08
CA ALA A 29 5.81 -3.50 -19.80
C ALA A 29 5.59 -2.04 -19.39
N LEU A 30 4.33 -1.61 -19.23
CA LEU A 30 4.01 -0.25 -18.76
C LEU A 30 4.59 0.01 -17.36
N PHE A 31 4.49 -0.96 -16.45
CA PHE A 31 5.08 -0.85 -15.13
C PHE A 31 6.61 -0.80 -15.18
N ALA A 32 7.25 -1.61 -16.04
CA ALA A 32 8.69 -1.58 -16.24
C ALA A 32 9.16 -0.22 -16.79
N VAL A 33 8.43 0.37 -17.74
CA VAL A 33 8.70 1.73 -18.25
C VAL A 33 8.58 2.74 -17.12
N ASN A 34 7.53 2.66 -16.29
CA ASN A 34 7.37 3.54 -15.13
C ASN A 34 8.55 3.45 -14.15
N VAL A 35 9.00 2.22 -13.81
CA VAL A 35 10.19 2.01 -12.98
C VAL A 35 11.43 2.64 -13.63
N GLY A 36 11.61 2.46 -14.94
CA GLY A 36 12.70 3.07 -15.71
C GLY A 36 12.69 4.60 -15.67
N VAL A 37 11.52 5.23 -15.80
CA VAL A 37 11.36 6.69 -15.72
C VAL A 37 11.70 7.21 -14.32
N VAL A 38 11.21 6.55 -13.27
CA VAL A 38 11.55 6.94 -11.88
C VAL A 38 13.04 6.77 -11.62
N LEU A 39 13.64 5.67 -12.09
CA LEU A 39 15.06 5.42 -11.96
C LEU A 39 15.89 6.48 -12.71
N TYR A 40 15.47 6.86 -13.92
CA TYR A 40 16.10 7.94 -14.68
C TYR A 40 16.06 9.27 -13.90
N PHE A 41 14.90 9.69 -13.38
CA PHE A 41 14.82 10.91 -12.57
C PHE A 41 15.68 10.83 -11.31
N ALA A 42 15.72 9.68 -10.66
CA ALA A 42 16.55 9.47 -9.47
C ALA A 42 18.05 9.58 -9.77
N VAL A 43 18.53 8.92 -10.83
CA VAL A 43 19.96 8.85 -11.15
C VAL A 43 20.45 10.12 -11.86
N ALA A 44 19.70 10.59 -12.87
CA ALA A 44 20.13 11.72 -13.68
C ALA A 44 20.01 13.06 -12.94
N TRP A 45 18.95 13.23 -12.15
CA TRP A 45 18.65 14.51 -11.51
C TRP A 45 18.64 14.44 -9.98
N GLY A 46 18.25 13.32 -9.39
CA GLY A 46 18.19 13.16 -7.94
C GLY A 46 19.56 13.11 -7.28
N LEU A 47 20.39 12.11 -7.63
CA LEU A 47 21.70 11.89 -7.02
C LEU A 47 22.64 13.12 -7.07
N PRO A 48 22.77 13.84 -8.20
CA PRO A 48 23.65 15.01 -8.26
C PRO A 48 23.17 16.17 -7.38
N ASN A 49 21.85 16.30 -7.20
CA ASN A 49 21.26 17.44 -6.50
C ASN A 49 20.91 17.14 -5.03
N ILE A 50 21.08 15.90 -4.56
CA ILE A 50 20.54 15.50 -3.27
C ILE A 50 21.17 16.21 -2.08
N ASN A 51 22.44 16.59 -2.21
CA ASN A 51 23.21 17.30 -1.19
C ASN A 51 23.07 18.82 -1.29
N THR A 52 22.65 19.34 -2.44
CA THR A 52 22.56 20.79 -2.71
C THR A 52 21.13 21.32 -2.67
N PHE A 53 20.14 20.44 -2.64
CA PHE A 53 18.74 20.81 -2.76
C PHE A 53 18.12 21.32 -1.45
N GLU A 54 17.50 22.50 -1.51
CA GLU A 54 16.76 23.15 -0.42
C GLU A 54 15.28 23.38 -0.85
N PHE A 55 14.34 22.79 -0.09
CA PHE A 55 12.89 22.96 -0.25
C PHE A 55 12.37 24.30 0.31
N THR A 56 13.07 24.90 1.26
CA THR A 56 12.68 26.17 1.89
C THR A 56 13.88 27.10 2.05
N ASN A 57 13.69 28.40 1.79
CA ASN A 57 14.66 29.48 2.03
C ASN A 57 14.79 29.79 3.54
N HIS A 58 15.01 28.79 4.39
CA HIS A 58 15.33 29.03 5.79
C HIS A 58 16.84 29.20 5.95
N LYS A 59 17.27 30.43 6.31
CA LYS A 59 18.62 30.72 6.80
C LYS A 59 18.80 30.08 8.19
N SER A 60 19.06 28.78 8.25
CA SER A 60 19.59 28.15 9.47
C SER A 60 21.11 28.11 9.38
N ASP A 61 21.81 28.48 10.45
CA ASP A 61 23.28 28.48 10.55
C ASP A 61 23.90 27.07 10.36
N GLU A 62 23.09 26.01 10.46
CA GLU A 62 23.49 24.65 10.09
C GLU A 62 23.21 24.38 8.60
N LYS A 63 24.29 24.22 7.81
CA LYS A 63 24.30 23.75 6.41
C LYS A 63 23.85 22.29 6.27
N ARG A 64 22.67 21.93 6.74
CA ARG A 64 22.12 20.58 6.59
C ARG A 64 21.27 20.52 5.32
N SER A 65 21.71 19.72 4.35
CA SER A 65 20.97 19.50 3.11
C SER A 65 19.56 18.95 3.38
N GLN A 66 18.53 19.65 2.90
CA GLN A 66 17.15 19.27 3.12
C GLN A 66 16.77 18.01 2.32
N GLY A 67 17.37 17.80 1.14
CA GLY A 67 17.24 16.57 0.35
C GLY A 67 17.72 15.33 1.12
N VAL A 68 18.93 15.40 1.72
CA VAL A 68 19.45 14.32 2.58
C VAL A 68 18.58 14.11 3.81
N SER A 69 18.09 15.19 4.43
CA SER A 69 17.19 15.09 5.58
C SER A 69 15.90 14.33 5.24
N LEU A 70 15.27 14.62 4.09
CA LEU A 70 14.09 13.89 3.63
C LEU A 70 14.37 12.41 3.38
N LEU A 71 15.53 12.06 2.79
CA LEU A 71 15.92 10.67 2.63
C LEU A 71 16.06 9.96 3.98
N VAL A 72 16.78 10.57 4.93
CA VAL A 72 16.99 9.99 6.26
C VAL A 72 15.66 9.79 6.98
N VAL A 73 14.77 10.79 6.96
CA VAL A 73 13.44 10.67 7.57
C VAL A 73 12.63 9.55 6.89
N THR A 74 12.66 9.46 5.56
CA THR A 74 11.93 8.41 4.84
C THR A 74 12.47 7.02 5.15
N ALA A 75 13.80 6.87 5.23
CA ALA A 75 14.45 5.62 5.61
C ALA A 75 14.09 5.20 7.05
N LEU A 76 14.14 6.14 8.00
CA LEU A 76 13.80 5.89 9.41
C LEU A 76 12.33 5.52 9.58
N VAL A 77 11.41 6.27 8.97
CA VAL A 77 9.97 5.97 9.02
C VAL A 77 9.67 4.64 8.34
N GLY A 78 10.35 4.33 7.22
CA GLY A 78 10.26 3.04 6.54
C GLY A 78 10.71 1.88 7.43
N LEU A 79 11.85 2.05 8.13
CA LEU A 79 12.38 1.04 9.05
C LEU A 79 11.46 0.83 10.26
N VAL A 80 11.01 1.90 10.90
CA VAL A 80 10.06 1.83 12.02
C VAL A 80 8.76 1.16 11.57
N GLY A 81 8.24 1.51 10.40
CA GLY A 81 7.06 0.88 9.82
C GLY A 81 7.25 -0.62 9.55
N ALA A 82 8.41 -1.02 9.03
CA ALA A 82 8.74 -2.42 8.79
C ALA A 82 8.80 -3.23 10.10
N VAL A 83 9.45 -2.68 11.15
CA VAL A 83 9.52 -3.30 12.48
C VAL A 83 8.12 -3.39 13.09
N LEU A 84 7.33 -2.32 13.03
CA LEU A 84 5.96 -2.31 13.56
C LEU A 84 5.08 -3.34 12.84
N SER A 85 5.20 -3.46 11.51
CA SER A 85 4.50 -4.46 10.72
C SER A 85 4.90 -5.89 11.11
N ALA A 86 6.21 -6.13 11.31
CA ALA A 86 6.72 -7.42 11.76
C ALA A 86 6.16 -7.82 13.13
N LEU A 87 6.18 -6.88 14.09
CA LEU A 87 5.61 -7.07 15.42
C LEU A 87 4.10 -7.31 15.35
N TRP A 88 3.39 -6.53 14.55
CA TRP A 88 1.95 -6.65 14.39
C TRP A 88 1.55 -8.03 13.82
N LEU A 89 2.30 -8.54 12.85
CA LEU A 89 2.08 -9.87 12.30
C LEU A 89 2.26 -10.96 13.37
N ARG A 90 3.27 -10.84 14.24
CA ARG A 90 3.48 -11.77 15.37
C ARG A 90 2.34 -11.72 16.37
N VAL A 91 1.87 -10.52 16.71
CA VAL A 91 0.74 -10.32 17.62
C VAL A 91 -0.53 -10.98 17.06
N LEU A 92 -0.83 -10.75 15.77
CA LEU A 92 -1.97 -11.37 15.07
C LEU A 92 -1.96 -12.90 15.09
N GLN A 93 -0.77 -13.51 15.01
CA GLN A 93 -0.61 -14.96 15.08
C GLN A 93 -0.87 -15.52 16.48
N LEU A 94 -0.51 -14.79 17.54
CA LEU A 94 -0.62 -15.27 18.93
C LEU A 94 -2.00 -15.05 19.54
N TYR A 95 -2.66 -13.92 19.23
CA TYR A 95 -3.88 -13.50 19.93
C TYR A 95 -5.06 -13.18 19.01
N ALA A 96 -5.23 -13.96 17.93
CA ALA A 96 -6.28 -13.82 16.92
C ALA A 96 -7.68 -13.41 17.46
N ALA A 97 -8.24 -14.17 18.41
CA ALA A 97 -9.58 -13.93 18.95
C ALA A 97 -9.68 -12.63 19.76
N ARG A 98 -8.67 -12.35 20.59
CA ARG A 98 -8.65 -11.17 21.46
C ARG A 98 -8.42 -9.90 20.65
N ILE A 99 -7.57 -9.96 19.63
CA ILE A 99 -7.26 -8.81 18.78
C ILE A 99 -8.50 -8.30 18.05
N ILE A 100 -9.31 -9.18 17.46
CA ILE A 100 -10.53 -8.75 16.74
C ILE A 100 -11.46 -7.95 17.66
N SER A 101 -11.67 -8.43 18.90
CA SER A 101 -12.51 -7.74 19.87
C SER A 101 -11.88 -6.41 20.34
N ILE A 102 -10.59 -6.41 20.67
CA ILE A 102 -9.86 -5.23 21.12
C ILE A 102 -9.80 -4.16 20.04
N THR A 103 -9.49 -4.51 18.78
CA THR A 103 -9.40 -3.54 17.67
C THR A 103 -10.75 -2.87 17.41
N LEU A 104 -11.87 -3.61 17.47
CA LEU A 104 -13.20 -3.02 17.33
C LEU A 104 -13.52 -2.06 18.49
N GLN A 105 -13.23 -2.47 19.73
CA GLN A 105 -13.42 -1.61 20.92
C GLN A 105 -12.56 -0.34 20.86
N LEU A 106 -11.27 -0.49 20.52
CA LEU A 106 -10.36 0.64 20.37
C LEU A 106 -10.77 1.57 19.24
N THR A 107 -11.34 1.05 18.14
CA THR A 107 -11.84 1.89 17.05
C THR A 107 -13.04 2.72 17.52
N VAL A 108 -13.97 2.14 18.29
CA VAL A 108 -15.08 2.88 18.90
C VAL A 108 -14.54 3.98 19.83
N VAL A 109 -13.61 3.64 20.72
CA VAL A 109 -13.01 4.61 21.65
C VAL A 109 -12.29 5.72 20.89
N ALA A 110 -11.50 5.40 19.86
CA ALA A 110 -10.81 6.40 19.04
C ALA A 110 -11.79 7.34 18.32
N LEU A 111 -12.90 6.82 17.81
CA LEU A 111 -13.95 7.64 17.20
C LEU A 111 -14.67 8.52 18.23
N LEU A 112 -14.86 8.04 19.45
CA LEU A 112 -15.42 8.86 20.55
C LEU A 112 -14.47 9.97 20.95
N VAL A 113 -13.16 9.70 21.08
CA VAL A 113 -12.15 10.73 21.36
C VAL A 113 -12.10 11.75 20.22
N ALA A 114 -12.09 11.29 18.96
CA ALA A 114 -12.12 12.16 17.79
C ALA A 114 -13.43 12.97 17.68
N SER A 115 -14.53 12.43 18.19
CA SER A 115 -15.81 13.14 18.26
C SER A 115 -15.77 14.26 19.29
N VAL A 116 -15.31 13.95 20.51
CA VAL A 116 -15.14 14.91 21.60
C VAL A 116 -14.17 16.03 21.19
N SER A 117 -13.04 15.70 20.59
CA SER A 117 -12.10 16.72 20.08
C SER A 117 -12.74 17.61 19.01
N GLY A 118 -13.60 17.06 18.16
CA GLY A 118 -14.35 17.84 17.16
C GLY A 118 -15.32 18.83 17.78
N PHE A 119 -15.94 18.50 18.92
CA PHE A 119 -16.81 19.43 19.64
C PHE A 119 -16.05 20.55 20.37
N PHE A 120 -14.80 20.31 20.77
CA PHE A 120 -13.93 21.32 21.39
C PHE A 120 -13.35 22.32 20.38
N GLU A 121 -13.26 21.98 19.10
CA GLU A 121 -12.92 22.94 18.07
C GLU A 121 -14.08 23.94 17.86
N ALA A 122 -13.80 25.23 18.10
CA ALA A 122 -14.78 26.31 17.95
C ALA A 122 -15.09 26.57 16.46
N GLY A 123 -15.99 25.79 15.88
CA GLY A 123 -16.50 26.01 14.52
C GLY A 123 -17.59 25.02 14.12
N LEU A 124 -18.54 25.49 13.29
CA LEU A 124 -19.62 24.66 12.71
C LEU A 124 -19.07 23.41 12.00
N ALA A 125 -17.91 23.52 11.35
CA ALA A 125 -17.23 22.40 10.70
C ALA A 125 -16.71 21.35 11.70
N GLY A 126 -16.14 21.79 12.83
CA GLY A 126 -15.67 20.90 13.90
C GLY A 126 -16.82 20.14 14.55
N GLN A 127 -17.91 20.85 14.86
CA GLN A 127 -19.14 20.25 15.41
C GLN A 127 -19.77 19.23 14.45
N ALA A 128 -19.79 19.51 13.14
CA ALA A 128 -20.28 18.56 12.14
C ALA A 128 -19.42 17.29 12.05
N ILE A 129 -18.08 17.42 12.09
CA ILE A 129 -17.15 16.28 12.15
C ILE A 129 -17.33 15.51 13.47
N GLY A 130 -17.51 16.21 14.58
CA GLY A 130 -17.77 15.64 15.90
C GLY A 130 -19.03 14.78 15.90
N LEU A 131 -20.15 15.30 15.38
CA LEU A 131 -21.39 14.56 15.21
C LEU A 131 -21.25 13.37 14.25
N GLY A 132 -20.55 13.55 13.13
CA GLY A 132 -20.29 12.48 12.17
C GLY A 132 -19.51 11.32 12.77
N ASN A 133 -18.44 11.62 13.52
CA ASN A 133 -17.66 10.63 14.25
C ASN A 133 -18.45 9.97 15.38
N LEU A 134 -19.32 10.72 16.09
CA LEU A 134 -20.20 10.18 17.13
C LEU A 134 -21.19 9.16 16.54
N PHE A 135 -21.87 9.54 15.47
CA PHE A 135 -22.80 8.67 14.76
C PHE A 135 -22.09 7.39 14.28
N LEU A 136 -20.89 7.53 13.72
CA LEU A 136 -20.07 6.40 13.31
C LEU A 136 -19.68 5.52 14.51
N ALA A 137 -19.28 6.11 15.64
CA ALA A 137 -18.93 5.38 16.85
C ALA A 137 -20.11 4.56 17.40
N VAL A 138 -21.30 5.16 17.48
CA VAL A 138 -22.53 4.48 17.91
C VAL A 138 -22.90 3.36 16.94
N SER A 139 -22.83 3.63 15.63
CA SER A 139 -23.10 2.62 14.60
C SER A 139 -22.15 1.44 14.70
N LEU A 140 -20.85 1.71 14.93
CA LEU A 140 -19.83 0.68 15.08
C LEU A 140 -19.98 -0.10 16.39
N ALA A 141 -20.42 0.56 17.48
CA ALA A 141 -20.73 -0.09 18.74
C ALA A 141 -21.94 -1.03 18.59
N LEU A 142 -23.03 -0.57 17.97
CA LEU A 142 -24.19 -1.42 17.66
C LEU A 142 -23.78 -2.61 16.78
N TYR A 143 -22.98 -2.37 15.75
CA TYR A 143 -22.40 -3.42 14.92
C TYR A 143 -21.59 -4.44 15.74
N TYR A 144 -20.76 -3.97 16.68
CA TYR A 144 -20.00 -4.84 17.59
C TYR A 144 -20.92 -5.72 18.43
N TYR A 145 -21.99 -5.16 19.01
CA TYR A 145 -22.98 -5.94 19.77
C TYR A 145 -23.67 -6.99 18.90
N SER A 146 -24.03 -6.66 17.66
CA SER A 146 -24.65 -7.61 16.72
C SER A 146 -23.68 -8.71 16.29
N VAL A 147 -22.41 -8.40 16.05
CA VAL A 147 -21.42 -9.35 15.48
C VAL A 147 -20.70 -10.19 16.54
N ARG A 148 -20.82 -9.87 17.84
CA ARG A 148 -20.13 -10.59 18.92
C ARG A 148 -20.25 -12.12 18.86
N HIS A 149 -21.39 -12.63 18.42
CA HIS A 149 -21.65 -14.07 18.29
C HIS A 149 -20.84 -14.74 17.16
N ARG A 150 -20.39 -13.97 16.15
CA ARG A 150 -19.58 -14.45 15.01
C ARG A 150 -18.07 -14.31 15.25
N ILE A 151 -17.64 -13.61 16.30
CA ILE A 151 -16.22 -13.45 16.64
C ILE A 151 -15.53 -14.81 16.83
N PRO A 152 -16.12 -15.82 17.52
CA PRO A 152 -15.48 -17.13 17.65
C PRO A 152 -15.24 -17.82 16.29
N PHE A 153 -16.18 -17.69 15.35
CA PHE A 153 -16.02 -18.23 14.00
C PHE A 153 -14.89 -17.53 13.24
N ALA A 154 -14.84 -16.19 13.27
CA ALA A 154 -13.75 -15.42 12.68
C ALA A 154 -12.37 -15.78 13.31
N ALA A 155 -12.35 -15.98 14.63
CA ALA A 155 -11.17 -16.42 15.35
C ALA A 155 -10.71 -17.82 14.93
N ALA A 156 -11.64 -18.75 14.69
CA ALA A 156 -11.32 -20.09 14.18
C ALA A 156 -10.67 -20.02 12.78
N ASN A 157 -11.20 -19.18 11.89
CA ASN A 157 -10.60 -18.96 10.56
C ASN A 157 -9.20 -18.35 10.66
N LEU A 158 -9.00 -17.36 11.55
CA LEU A 158 -7.70 -16.74 11.76
C LEU A 158 -6.69 -17.71 12.40
N ALA A 159 -7.14 -18.59 13.29
CA ALA A 159 -6.33 -19.67 13.85
C ALA A 159 -5.92 -20.70 12.78
N ALA A 160 -6.83 -21.06 11.87
CA ALA A 160 -6.53 -21.91 10.73
C ALA A 160 -5.49 -21.25 9.80
N ALA A 161 -5.68 -19.98 9.44
CA ALA A 161 -4.72 -19.22 8.65
C ALA A 161 -3.33 -19.16 9.31
N THR A 162 -3.28 -18.97 10.63
CA THR A 162 -2.04 -18.94 11.41
C THR A 162 -1.31 -20.28 11.36
N LYS A 163 -2.03 -21.41 11.46
CA LYS A 163 -1.42 -22.75 11.30
C LYS A 163 -0.78 -22.94 9.93
N ILE A 164 -1.40 -22.42 8.87
CA ILE A 164 -0.83 -22.48 7.51
C ILE A 164 0.46 -21.65 7.42
N ILE A 165 0.47 -20.44 8.00
CA ILE A 165 1.67 -19.60 8.01
C ILE A 165 2.82 -20.27 8.78
N HIS A 166 2.53 -20.96 9.88
CA HIS A 166 3.54 -21.74 10.60
C HIS A 166 4.03 -22.97 9.82
N ARG A 167 3.17 -23.60 9.01
CA ARG A 167 3.55 -24.70 8.13
C ARG A 167 4.44 -24.23 6.97
N PHE A 168 4.22 -23.02 6.46
CA PHE A 168 4.97 -22.42 5.35
C PHE A 168 5.66 -21.11 5.76
N PRO A 169 6.75 -21.18 6.55
CA PRO A 169 7.47 -19.98 6.99
C PRO A 169 8.06 -19.18 5.82
N GLN A 170 8.24 -19.83 4.66
CA GLN A 170 8.65 -19.19 3.41
C GLN A 170 7.72 -18.05 2.98
N VAL A 171 6.42 -18.10 3.30
CA VAL A 171 5.49 -17.00 3.02
C VAL A 171 5.86 -15.74 3.80
N VAL A 172 6.26 -15.91 5.07
CA VAL A 172 6.68 -14.81 5.94
C VAL A 172 7.99 -14.20 5.43
N VAL A 173 8.94 -15.03 4.99
CA VAL A 173 10.19 -14.57 4.38
C VAL A 173 9.90 -13.76 3.09
N ALA A 174 9.01 -14.26 2.22
CA ALA A 174 8.60 -13.55 1.02
C ALA A 174 7.93 -12.20 1.35
N ALA A 175 7.08 -12.16 2.38
CA ALA A 175 6.46 -10.92 2.85
C ALA A 175 7.50 -9.90 3.34
N TYR A 176 8.50 -10.32 4.12
CA TYR A 176 9.59 -9.43 4.56
C TYR A 176 10.47 -8.95 3.42
N ALA A 177 10.77 -9.81 2.43
CA ALA A 177 11.48 -9.40 1.23
C ALA A 177 10.72 -8.32 0.45
N VAL A 178 9.39 -8.46 0.36
CA VAL A 178 8.55 -7.43 -0.28
C VAL A 178 8.46 -6.15 0.54
N ILE A 179 8.42 -6.21 1.88
CA ILE A 179 8.50 -5.01 2.73
C ILE A 179 9.83 -4.28 2.48
N ALA A 180 10.94 -5.01 2.40
CA ALA A 180 12.24 -4.42 2.05
C ALA A 180 12.21 -3.77 0.65
N ALA A 181 11.58 -4.43 -0.33
CA ALA A 181 11.37 -3.86 -1.65
C ALA A 181 10.46 -2.61 -1.64
N GLN A 182 9.46 -2.55 -0.74
CA GLN A 182 8.61 -1.37 -0.56
C GLN A 182 9.42 -0.19 -0.02
N VAL A 183 10.28 -0.42 0.97
CA VAL A 183 11.18 0.62 1.50
C VAL A 183 12.18 1.07 0.43
N ALA A 184 12.75 0.14 -0.33
CA ALA A 184 13.65 0.49 -1.43
C ALA A 184 12.93 1.31 -2.52
N TRP A 185 11.70 0.95 -2.87
CA TRP A 185 10.88 1.70 -3.82
C TRP A 185 10.55 3.10 -3.33
N THR A 186 10.18 3.27 -2.05
CA THR A 186 9.91 4.60 -1.50
C THR A 186 11.16 5.47 -1.46
N LEU A 187 12.33 4.89 -1.14
CA LEU A 187 13.61 5.61 -1.19
C LEU A 187 14.02 6.00 -2.61
N LEU A 188 13.86 5.11 -3.59
CA LEU A 188 14.12 5.44 -4.99
C LEU A 188 13.20 6.58 -5.45
N TRP A 189 11.93 6.50 -5.08
CA TRP A 189 10.94 7.51 -5.43
C TRP A 189 11.23 8.86 -4.76
N THR A 190 11.70 8.90 -3.51
CA THR A 190 12.05 10.17 -2.84
C THR A 190 13.26 10.83 -3.50
N VAL A 191 14.27 10.06 -3.93
CA VAL A 191 15.39 10.60 -4.73
C VAL A 191 14.89 11.17 -6.05
N ALA A 192 14.00 10.46 -6.75
CA ALA A 192 13.39 10.95 -7.99
C ALA A 192 12.58 12.23 -7.78
N LEU A 193 11.83 12.32 -6.67
CA LEU A 193 11.06 13.50 -6.30
C LEU A 193 11.97 14.71 -6.09
N VAL A 194 13.06 14.55 -5.35
CA VAL A 194 14.07 15.60 -5.14
C VAL A 194 14.67 16.05 -6.47
N GLY A 195 15.02 15.11 -7.36
CA GLY A 195 15.57 15.42 -8.68
C GLY A 195 14.60 16.19 -9.58
N PHE A 196 13.33 15.80 -9.59
CA PHE A 196 12.29 16.53 -10.31
C PHE A 196 12.16 17.96 -9.80
N PHE A 197 12.07 18.14 -8.48
CA PHE A 197 11.94 19.48 -7.90
C PHE A 197 13.19 20.33 -8.17
N ALA A 198 14.40 19.79 -7.97
CA ALA A 198 15.66 20.48 -8.27
C ALA A 198 15.67 21.11 -9.67
N LYS A 199 15.27 20.34 -10.69
CA LYS A 199 15.19 20.85 -12.06
C LYS A 199 14.11 21.89 -12.28
N THR A 200 12.94 21.74 -11.65
CA THR A 200 11.87 22.75 -11.77
C THR A 200 12.24 24.09 -11.14
N TYR A 201 13.00 24.09 -10.03
CA TYR A 201 13.48 25.32 -9.41
C TYR A 201 14.59 25.99 -10.23
N GLU A 202 15.53 25.22 -10.76
CA GLU A 202 16.60 25.73 -11.66
C GLU A 202 15.99 26.46 -12.87
N SER A 203 14.97 25.87 -13.50
CA SER A 203 14.28 26.48 -14.65
C SER A 203 13.47 27.73 -14.31
N SER A 204 13.05 27.91 -13.04
CA SER A 204 12.22 29.04 -12.62
C SER A 204 13.04 30.30 -12.29
N GLY A 205 14.37 30.21 -12.22
CA GLY A 205 15.28 31.33 -11.95
C GLY A 205 15.19 31.95 -10.54
N ILE A 206 14.20 31.54 -9.73
CA ILE A 206 13.96 32.03 -8.36
C ILE A 206 14.03 30.82 -7.40
N PRO A 207 15.03 30.76 -6.50
CA PRO A 207 15.14 29.71 -5.50
C PRO A 207 13.90 29.65 -4.61
N GLY A 208 13.24 28.49 -4.55
CA GLY A 208 12.10 28.25 -3.67
C GLY A 208 10.71 28.63 -4.22
N SER A 209 10.60 29.21 -5.42
CA SER A 209 9.30 29.38 -6.09
C SER A 209 9.12 28.43 -7.27
N VAL A 210 8.21 27.46 -7.14
CA VAL A 210 7.75 26.65 -8.28
C VAL A 210 6.67 27.46 -9.00
N GLN A 211 6.95 27.92 -10.21
CA GLN A 211 5.89 28.50 -11.02
C GLN A 211 4.89 27.39 -11.37
N SER A 212 3.66 27.50 -10.87
CA SER A 212 2.62 26.49 -11.04
C SER A 212 2.14 26.45 -12.49
N SER A 213 2.90 25.79 -13.35
CA SER A 213 2.50 25.44 -14.71
C SER A 213 1.64 24.17 -14.69
N SER A 214 0.66 24.09 -15.60
CA SER A 214 -0.14 22.89 -15.84
C SER A 214 0.73 21.64 -16.01
N THR A 215 1.88 21.79 -16.65
CA THR A 215 2.84 20.69 -16.86
C THR A 215 3.40 20.15 -15.54
N VAL A 216 3.80 21.04 -14.61
CA VAL A 216 4.36 20.62 -13.31
C VAL A 216 3.31 19.88 -12.48
N ASN A 217 2.06 20.36 -12.47
CA ASN A 217 0.97 19.70 -11.76
C ASN A 217 0.68 18.30 -12.30
N VAL A 218 0.71 18.13 -13.63
CA VAL A 218 0.56 16.82 -14.29
C VAL A 218 1.72 15.89 -13.94
N CYS A 219 2.97 16.37 -13.97
CA CYS A 219 4.13 15.58 -13.58
C CYS A 219 4.07 15.13 -12.12
N VAL A 220 3.69 16.00 -11.19
CA VAL A 220 3.51 15.65 -9.77
C VAL A 220 2.41 14.61 -9.59
N PHE A 221 1.30 14.72 -10.33
CA PHE A 221 0.26 13.69 -10.32
C PHE A 221 0.79 12.34 -10.79
N PHE A 222 1.53 12.28 -11.90
CA PHE A 222 2.11 11.03 -12.39
C PHE A 222 3.18 10.47 -11.45
N LEU A 223 3.97 11.31 -10.77
CA LEU A 223 4.89 10.86 -9.73
C LEU A 223 4.15 10.25 -8.55
N LEU A 224 3.07 10.87 -8.06
CA LEU A 224 2.23 10.31 -6.99
C LEU A 224 1.57 8.99 -7.42
N LEU A 225 1.05 8.94 -8.64
CA LEU A 225 0.51 7.73 -9.24
C LEU A 225 1.57 6.63 -9.28
N SER A 226 2.79 6.95 -9.70
CA SER A 226 3.91 6.01 -9.75
C SER A 226 4.24 5.42 -8.37
N LEU A 227 4.32 6.28 -7.33
CA LEU A 227 4.55 5.84 -5.95
C LEU A 227 3.50 4.82 -5.50
N LEU A 228 2.23 5.22 -5.62
CA LEU A 228 1.11 4.39 -5.17
C LEU A 228 0.98 3.13 -6.01
N TRP A 229 1.27 3.20 -7.31
CA TRP A 229 1.23 2.04 -8.19
C TRP A 229 2.27 1.00 -7.80
N GLY A 230 3.52 1.39 -7.58
CA GLY A 230 4.56 0.46 -7.12
C GLY A 230 4.25 -0.16 -5.75
N LEU A 231 3.73 0.63 -4.81
CA LEU A 231 3.31 0.11 -3.49
C LEU A 231 2.17 -0.91 -3.59
N GLN A 232 1.17 -0.66 -4.45
CA GLN A 232 0.07 -1.59 -4.68
C GLN A 232 0.52 -2.87 -5.39
N VAL A 233 1.42 -2.78 -6.38
CA VAL A 233 1.99 -3.96 -7.06
C VAL A 233 2.69 -4.85 -6.05
N LEU A 234 3.57 -4.29 -5.22
CA LEU A 234 4.29 -5.04 -4.19
C LEU A 234 3.31 -5.69 -3.19
N ARG A 235 2.31 -4.95 -2.71
CA ARG A 235 1.27 -5.50 -1.82
C ARG A 235 0.51 -6.67 -2.47
N ASN A 236 0.14 -6.53 -3.74
CA ASN A 236 -0.63 -7.54 -4.46
C ASN A 236 0.21 -8.78 -4.79
N ILE A 237 1.52 -8.66 -5.00
CA ILE A 237 2.42 -9.82 -5.13
C ILE A 237 2.37 -10.70 -3.88
N VAL A 238 2.44 -10.12 -2.68
CA VAL A 238 2.34 -10.88 -1.42
C VAL A 238 0.96 -11.50 -1.28
N HIS A 239 -0.09 -10.77 -1.64
CA HIS A 239 -1.46 -11.26 -1.59
C HIS A 239 -1.66 -12.48 -2.50
N CYS A 240 -1.27 -12.39 -3.77
CA CYS A 240 -1.36 -13.48 -4.74
C CYS A 240 -0.46 -14.67 -4.35
N THR A 241 0.74 -14.41 -3.83
CA THR A 241 1.64 -15.47 -3.35
C THR A 241 1.02 -16.22 -2.16
N THR A 242 0.42 -15.49 -1.22
CA THR A 242 -0.22 -16.09 -0.03
C THR A 242 -1.47 -16.86 -0.43
N ALA A 243 -2.34 -16.28 -1.26
CA ALA A 243 -3.55 -16.93 -1.76
C ALA A 243 -3.22 -18.19 -2.58
N GLY A 244 -2.20 -18.11 -3.46
CA GLY A 244 -1.73 -19.25 -4.24
C GLY A 244 -1.14 -20.36 -3.37
N THR A 245 -0.38 -20.01 -2.31
CA THR A 245 0.14 -20.99 -1.35
C THR A 245 -0.99 -21.69 -0.60
N VAL A 246 -1.97 -20.93 -0.11
CA VAL A 246 -3.12 -21.48 0.63
C VAL A 246 -3.98 -22.36 -0.28
N GLY A 247 -4.23 -21.93 -1.51
CA GLY A 247 -4.98 -22.71 -2.50
C GLY A 247 -4.27 -24.03 -2.83
N GLU A 248 -2.96 -23.99 -3.05
CA GLU A 248 -2.17 -25.20 -3.31
C GLU A 248 -2.11 -26.13 -2.09
N TRP A 249 -2.02 -25.58 -0.87
CA TRP A 249 -2.15 -26.37 0.35
C TRP A 249 -3.52 -27.04 0.52
N TRP A 250 -4.60 -26.37 0.07
CA TRP A 250 -5.96 -26.89 0.19
C TRP A 250 -6.29 -27.96 -0.86
N PHE A 251 -5.86 -27.77 -2.10
CA PHE A 251 -6.26 -28.62 -3.23
C PHE A 251 -5.18 -29.63 -3.66
N SER A 252 -3.90 -29.44 -3.32
CA SER A 252 -2.83 -30.35 -3.74
C SER A 252 -2.47 -31.36 -2.66
N PRO A 253 -2.35 -32.67 -2.99
CA PRO A 253 -1.89 -33.68 -2.04
C PRO A 253 -0.42 -33.49 -1.62
N HIS A 254 0.39 -32.79 -2.42
CA HIS A 254 1.83 -32.55 -2.15
C HIS A 254 2.15 -31.04 -2.22
N PRO A 255 1.93 -30.27 -1.13
CA PRO A 255 2.11 -28.82 -1.14
C PRO A 255 3.59 -28.38 -0.98
N GLU A 256 4.55 -29.27 -1.23
CA GLU A 256 5.97 -28.98 -1.11
C GLU A 256 6.41 -27.97 -2.16
N GLY A 257 6.99 -26.85 -1.73
CA GLY A 257 7.40 -25.77 -2.63
C GLY A 257 6.26 -24.88 -3.15
N ALA A 258 5.05 -25.00 -2.61
CA ALA A 258 3.89 -24.19 -2.99
C ALA A 258 4.18 -22.68 -2.99
N VAL A 259 4.91 -22.19 -1.98
CA VAL A 259 5.27 -20.77 -1.87
C VAL A 259 6.13 -20.30 -3.04
N LYS A 260 7.16 -21.08 -3.40
CA LYS A 260 8.06 -20.73 -4.49
C LYS A 260 7.32 -20.71 -5.83
N ARG A 261 6.48 -21.71 -6.09
CA ARG A 261 5.66 -21.77 -7.31
C ARG A 261 4.65 -20.61 -7.38
N ALA A 262 3.97 -20.31 -6.28
CA ALA A 262 3.03 -19.19 -6.21
C ALA A 262 3.72 -17.83 -6.41
N LEU A 263 4.92 -17.65 -5.83
CA LEU A 263 5.72 -16.44 -6.01
C LEU A 263 6.22 -16.31 -7.45
N GLN A 264 6.75 -17.39 -8.03
CA GLN A 264 7.19 -17.40 -9.43
C GLN A 264 6.04 -17.03 -10.37
N ARG A 265 4.86 -17.64 -10.19
CA ARG A 265 3.65 -17.32 -10.97
C ARG A 265 3.23 -15.85 -10.82
N SER A 266 3.28 -15.32 -9.60
CA SER A 266 2.95 -13.91 -9.32
C SER A 266 3.94 -12.93 -9.96
N LEU A 267 5.20 -13.32 -10.11
CA LEU A 267 6.26 -12.50 -10.71
C LEU A 267 6.43 -12.71 -12.22
N SER A 268 5.85 -13.76 -12.80
CA SER A 268 5.93 -14.05 -14.23
C SER A 268 4.56 -13.95 -14.89
N THR A 269 3.82 -15.05 -14.95
CA THR A 269 2.60 -15.19 -15.74
C THR A 269 1.50 -14.24 -15.30
N SER A 270 1.32 -14.06 -13.99
CA SER A 270 0.24 -13.23 -13.44
C SER A 270 0.67 -11.79 -13.13
N PHE A 271 1.92 -11.43 -13.43
CA PHE A 271 2.47 -10.11 -13.08
C PHE A 271 1.73 -8.98 -13.81
N GLY A 272 1.38 -9.18 -15.08
CA GLY A 272 0.60 -8.21 -15.87
C GLY A 272 -0.74 -7.85 -15.23
N SER A 273 -1.54 -8.87 -14.93
CA SER A 273 -2.81 -8.71 -14.23
C SER A 273 -2.65 -8.05 -12.86
N ILE A 274 -1.60 -8.38 -12.11
CA ILE A 274 -1.27 -7.70 -10.84
C ILE A 274 -0.97 -6.22 -11.07
N CYS A 275 -0.15 -5.89 -12.07
CA CYS A 275 0.17 -4.51 -12.44
C CYS A 275 -1.08 -3.72 -12.84
N PHE A 276 -1.95 -4.30 -13.66
CA PHE A 276 -3.18 -3.66 -14.10
C PHE A 276 -4.16 -3.41 -12.93
N GLY A 277 -4.42 -4.42 -12.09
CA GLY A 277 -5.29 -4.25 -10.93
C GLY A 277 -4.74 -3.21 -9.94
N SER A 278 -3.42 -3.18 -9.76
CA SER A 278 -2.73 -2.20 -8.93
C SER A 278 -2.83 -0.78 -9.49
N LEU A 279 -2.81 -0.63 -10.82
CA LEU A 279 -2.92 0.66 -11.50
C LEU A 279 -4.26 1.33 -11.22
N VAL A 280 -5.36 0.56 -11.31
CA VAL A 280 -6.72 1.08 -11.05
C VAL A 280 -6.83 1.60 -9.61
N VAL A 281 -6.37 0.82 -8.64
CA VAL A 281 -6.38 1.23 -7.22
C VAL A 281 -5.49 2.45 -6.99
N ALA A 282 -4.31 2.49 -7.61
CA ALA A 282 -3.38 3.62 -7.50
C ALA A 282 -3.94 4.89 -8.13
N ALA A 283 -4.63 4.80 -9.28
CA ALA A 283 -5.25 5.94 -9.94
C ALA A 283 -6.34 6.57 -9.06
N LEU A 284 -7.23 5.74 -8.50
CA LEU A 284 -8.27 6.22 -7.58
C LEU A 284 -7.67 6.85 -6.32
N ALA A 285 -6.63 6.23 -5.75
CA ALA A 285 -5.95 6.76 -4.57
C ALA A 285 -5.25 8.10 -4.86
N SER A 286 -4.62 8.23 -6.03
CA SER A 286 -3.95 9.46 -6.48
C SER A 286 -4.94 10.60 -6.69
N MET A 287 -6.04 10.31 -7.38
CA MET A 287 -7.14 11.27 -7.59
C MET A 287 -7.71 11.75 -6.25
N ARG A 288 -7.99 10.82 -5.33
CA ARG A 288 -8.46 11.16 -3.97
C ARG A 288 -7.46 12.07 -3.25
N PHE A 289 -6.17 11.77 -3.32
CA PHE A 289 -5.14 12.58 -2.67
C PHE A 289 -5.09 14.01 -3.23
N VAL A 290 -5.13 14.17 -4.55
CA VAL A 290 -5.15 15.48 -5.20
C VAL A 290 -6.42 16.26 -4.85
N LEU A 291 -7.60 15.62 -4.90
CA LEU A 291 -8.87 16.26 -4.55
C LEU A 291 -8.90 16.73 -3.09
N LEU A 292 -8.40 15.93 -2.16
CA LEU A 292 -8.30 16.32 -0.75
C LEU A 292 -7.34 17.50 -0.55
N THR A 293 -6.23 17.52 -1.29
CA THR A 293 -5.25 18.60 -1.24
C THR A 293 -5.81 19.90 -1.84
N ALA A 294 -6.53 19.82 -2.96
CA ALA A 294 -7.22 20.95 -3.58
C ALA A 294 -8.29 21.54 -2.65
N LYS A 295 -9.10 20.68 -2.00
CA LYS A 295 -10.10 21.12 -1.01
C LYS A 295 -9.46 21.88 0.16
N ARG A 296 -8.34 21.37 0.69
CA ARG A 296 -7.60 22.03 1.79
C ARG A 296 -7.04 23.38 1.38
N ARG A 297 -6.56 23.54 0.14
CA ARG A 297 -6.07 24.83 -0.38
C ARG A 297 -7.19 25.86 -0.47
N LYS A 298 -8.35 25.49 -1.03
CA LYS A 298 -9.52 26.38 -1.14
C LYS A 298 -10.03 26.85 0.23
N SER A 299 -10.02 25.96 1.22
CA SER A 299 -10.43 26.31 2.60
C SER A 299 -9.47 27.28 3.30
N ARG A 300 -8.24 27.43 2.83
CA ARG A 300 -7.22 28.31 3.43
C ARG A 300 -7.13 29.66 2.70
N SER A 301 -7.73 29.77 1.51
CA SER A 301 -7.81 31.00 0.71
C SER A 301 -9.15 31.72 0.83
N SER A 302 -10.10 31.15 1.57
CA SER A 302 -11.39 31.74 1.93
C SER A 302 -11.41 32.08 3.41
#